data_AF-Q67MG2-F1
#
_entry.id   AF-Q67MG2-F1
#
_cell.length_a   1.000
_cell.length_b   1.000
_cell.length_c   1.000
_cell.angle_alpha   90.00
_cell.angle_beta   90.00
_cell.angle_gamma   90.00
#
_symmetry.space_group_name_H-M   'P 1'
#
loop_
_entity.id
_entity.type
_entity.pdbx_description
1 polymer ?
#
loop_
_entity_poly.entity_id
_entity_poly.type
_entity_poly.pdbx_seq_one_letter_code
_entity_poly.pdbx_strand_id
1 'polypeptide(L)'
;MDLRVGGRYRLSMRLGWGDLVCVGTYREIVPPERLVFTFAWEGDPAGEETVVSLFLREVDGGTELILRHEGFAAPGVAENHRDGWMDCVGRLAALAPAL
;
A
#
# COMPACT_ATOMS: atom_id res chain seq x y z
N MET A 1 -0.50 12.51 7.36
CA MET A 1 0.18 12.26 6.08
C MET A 1 0.36 13.58 5.34
N ASP A 2 1.38 13.69 4.49
CA ASP A 2 1.64 14.84 3.59
C ASP A 2 1.48 14.37 2.13
N LEU A 3 0.29 14.48 1.56
CA LEU A 3 -0.06 13.90 0.25
C LEU A 3 0.38 14.80 -0.90
N ARG A 4 1.68 14.75 -1.21
CA ARG A 4 2.31 15.39 -2.37
C ARG A 4 3.54 14.58 -2.76
N VAL A 5 4.05 14.75 -3.97
CA VAL A 5 5.33 14.14 -4.35
C VAL A 5 6.44 14.61 -3.39
N GLY A 6 7.21 13.67 -2.86
CA GLY A 6 8.22 13.87 -1.81
C GLY A 6 7.66 14.03 -0.40
N GLY A 7 6.33 14.04 -0.23
CA GLY A 7 5.67 14.06 1.07
C GLY A 7 5.72 12.71 1.76
N ARG A 8 5.78 12.71 3.10
CA ARG A 8 5.92 11.51 3.93
C ARG A 8 4.59 11.07 4.53
N TYR A 9 4.44 9.77 4.73
CA TYR A 9 3.36 9.18 5.48
C TYR A 9 3.89 8.31 6.63
N ARG A 10 3.02 8.14 7.63
CA ARG A 10 3.17 7.20 8.75
C ARG A 10 1.76 6.69 9.07
N LEU A 11 1.56 5.38 8.98
CA LEU A 11 0.27 4.71 9.19
C LEU A 11 0.44 3.66 10.28
N SER A 12 -0.41 3.71 11.30
CA SER A 12 -0.42 2.72 12.40
C SER A 12 -1.59 1.75 12.20
N MET A 13 -1.29 0.46 12.12
CA MET A 13 -2.26 -0.63 12.09
C MET A 13 -2.38 -1.21 13.49
N ARG A 14 -3.56 -1.08 14.11
CA ARG A 14 -3.82 -1.62 15.44
C ARG A 14 -4.21 -3.09 15.35
N LEU A 15 -3.46 -3.94 16.04
CA LEU A 15 -3.68 -5.37 16.12
C LEU A 15 -3.98 -5.73 17.59
N GLY A 16 -4.57 -6.89 17.83
CA GLY A 16 -4.90 -7.34 19.19
C GLY A 16 -3.67 -7.53 20.10
N TRP A 17 -2.48 -7.56 19.52
CA TRP A 17 -1.19 -7.77 20.19
C TRP A 17 -0.25 -6.56 20.13
N GLY A 18 -0.66 -5.45 19.52
CA GLY A 18 0.15 -4.23 19.40
C GLY A 18 -0.10 -3.44 18.13
N ASP A 19 0.66 -2.36 17.95
CA ASP A 19 0.60 -1.51 16.76
C ASP A 19 1.72 -1.91 15.79
N LEU A 20 1.39 -2.07 14.52
CA LEU A 20 2.34 -2.23 13.44
C LEU A 20 2.33 -0.96 12.58
N VAL A 21 3.48 -0.29 12.48
CA VAL A 21 3.56 1.02 11.82
C VAL A 21 4.33 0.89 10.51
N CYS A 22 3.72 1.33 9.41
CA CYS A 22 4.43 1.52 8.15
C CYS A 22 4.65 3.01 7.85
N VAL A 23 5.78 3.30 7.24
CA VAL A 23 6.20 4.64 6.84
C VAL A 23 6.62 4.64 5.38
N GLY A 24 6.64 5.82 4.78
CA GLY A 24 7.11 5.95 3.41
C GLY A 24 6.99 7.35 2.85
N THR A 25 7.37 7.47 1.59
CA THR A 25 7.36 8.73 0.84
C THR A 25 6.63 8.54 -0.48
N TYR A 26 5.73 9.48 -0.82
CA TYR A 26 5.05 9.48 -2.12
C TYR A 26 6.05 9.84 -3.22
N ARG A 27 6.22 8.95 -4.20
CA ARG A 27 7.09 9.13 -5.36
C ARG A 27 6.34 9.71 -6.56
N GLU A 28 5.11 9.28 -6.78
CA GLU A 28 4.26 9.76 -7.89
C GLU A 28 2.80 9.86 -7.44
N ILE A 29 2.10 10.91 -7.88
CA ILE A 29 0.67 11.11 -7.62
C ILE A 29 0.03 11.65 -8.91
N VAL A 30 -0.81 10.85 -9.55
CA VAL A 30 -1.55 11.22 -10.77
C VAL A 30 -3.03 10.87 -10.54
N PRO A 31 -3.87 11.82 -10.08
CA PRO A 31 -5.29 11.53 -9.86
C PRO A 31 -6.06 11.40 -11.19
N PRO A 32 -7.01 10.44 -11.33
CA PRO A 32 -7.32 9.32 -10.42
C PRO A 32 -6.51 8.03 -10.72
N GLU A 33 -5.55 8.08 -11.63
CA GLU A 33 -5.00 6.92 -12.35
C GLU A 33 -3.85 6.18 -11.63
N ARG A 34 -3.00 6.87 -10.88
CA ARG A 34 -1.75 6.29 -10.38
C ARG A 34 -1.26 6.89 -9.07
N LEU A 35 -0.78 6.03 -8.18
CA LEU A 35 -0.10 6.40 -6.94
C LEU A 35 1.10 5.48 -6.71
N VAL A 36 2.29 6.06 -6.54
CA VAL A 36 3.51 5.30 -6.23
C VAL A 36 4.11 5.84 -4.94
N PHE A 37 4.47 4.95 -4.02
CA PHE A 37 5.08 5.32 -2.74
C PHE A 37 6.07 4.27 -2.25
N THR A 38 7.01 4.70 -1.42
CA THR A 38 7.88 3.77 -0.70
C THR A 38 7.18 3.17 0.48
N PHE A 39 7.60 1.99 0.90
CA PHE A 39 7.05 1.30 2.05
C PHE A 39 8.20 0.72 2.89
N ALA A 40 8.17 0.98 4.19
CA ALA A 40 9.04 0.34 5.16
C ALA A 40 8.28 0.14 6.48
N TRP A 41 8.65 -0.91 7.21
CA TRP A 41 8.17 -1.10 8.58
C TRP A 41 9.00 -0.25 9.54
N GLU A 42 8.33 0.54 10.38
CA GLU A 42 9.00 1.33 11.41
C GLU A 42 9.63 0.41 12.46
N GLY A 43 10.93 0.55 12.70
CA GLY A 43 11.68 -0.29 13.64
C GLY A 43 12.23 -1.59 13.05
N ASP A 44 12.06 -1.84 11.75
CA ASP A 44 12.77 -2.93 11.07
C ASP A 44 14.30 -2.70 11.11
N PRO A 45 15.09 -3.57 11.76
CA PRO A 45 16.54 -3.42 11.83
C PRO A 45 17.25 -3.51 10.47
N ALA A 46 16.64 -4.19 9.50
CA ALA A 46 17.21 -4.32 8.15
C ALA A 46 17.04 -3.01 7.35
N GLY A 47 16.10 -2.14 7.75
CA GLY A 47 15.80 -0.90 7.05
C GLY A 47 15.34 -1.13 5.62
N GLU A 48 14.68 -2.27 5.35
CA GLU A 48 14.23 -2.60 4.01
C GLU A 48 13.15 -1.60 3.55
N GLU A 49 13.43 -0.91 2.46
CA GLU A 49 12.47 -0.05 1.78
C GLU A 49 12.07 -0.68 0.44
N THR A 50 10.77 -0.89 0.27
CA THR A 50 10.16 -1.41 -0.94
C THR A 50 9.32 -0.34 -1.64
N VAL A 51 8.76 -0.66 -2.80
CA VAL A 51 7.93 0.26 -3.58
C VAL A 51 6.57 -0.36 -3.83
N VAL A 52 5.52 0.43 -3.56
CA VAL A 52 4.14 0.10 -3.89
C VAL A 52 3.69 1.02 -5.02
N SER A 53 3.17 0.41 -6.08
CA SER A 53 2.56 1.10 -7.22
C SER A 53 1.10 0.67 -7.33
N LEU A 54 0.20 1.64 -7.30
CA LEU A 54 -1.23 1.47 -7.55
C LEU A 54 -1.57 2.08 -8.90
N PHE A 55 -2.25 1.29 -9.73
CA PHE A 55 -2.82 1.74 -10.99
C PHE A 55 -4.32 1.53 -10.93
N LEU A 56 -5.08 2.58 -11.23
CA LEU A 56 -6.52 2.58 -11.20
C LEU A 56 -7.02 2.86 -12.61
N ARG A 57 -7.94 2.03 -13.08
CA ARG A 57 -8.58 2.19 -14.38
C ARG A 57 -10.08 2.11 -14.21
N GLU A 58 -10.79 3.09 -14.76
CA GLU A 58 -12.25 3.04 -14.85
C GLU A 58 -12.68 1.87 -15.75
N VAL A 59 -13.66 1.11 -15.28
CA VAL A 59 -14.28 0.00 -16.01
C VAL A 59 -15.79 0.07 -15.80
N ASP A 60 -16.55 -0.58 -16.69
CA ASP A 60 -18.01 -0.64 -16.56
C ASP A 60 -18.41 -1.17 -15.17
N GLY A 61 -19.12 -0.34 -14.41
CA GLY A 61 -19.60 -0.69 -13.06
C GLY A 61 -18.55 -0.61 -11.95
N GLY A 62 -17.36 -0.03 -12.18
CA GLY A 62 -16.42 0.19 -11.09
C GLY A 62 -15.01 0.62 -11.48
N THR A 63 -14.03 0.14 -10.73
CA THR A 63 -12.61 0.48 -10.92
C THR A 63 -11.78 -0.78 -10.83
N GLU A 64 -10.95 -1.02 -11.83
CA GLU A 64 -9.88 -2.01 -11.77
C GLU A 64 -8.69 -1.42 -11.01
N LEU A 65 -8.23 -2.12 -9.98
CA LEU A 65 -7.03 -1.79 -9.22
C LEU A 65 -5.95 -2.83 -9.51
N ILE A 66 -4.82 -2.37 -10.03
CA ILE A 66 -3.58 -3.17 -10.10
C ILE A 66 -2.64 -2.66 -9.01
N LEU A 67 -2.34 -3.52 -8.03
CA LEU A 67 -1.37 -3.26 -6.98
C LEU A 67 -0.10 -4.07 -7.23
N ARG A 68 1.03 -3.39 -7.35
CA ARG A 68 2.36 -3.99 -7.42
C ARG A 68 3.18 -3.57 -6.21
N HIS A 69 3.71 -4.54 -5.48
CA HIS A 69 4.66 -4.33 -4.39
C HIS A 69 5.96 -5.04 -4.74
N GLU A 70 7.06 -4.28 -4.86
CA GLU A 70 8.34 -4.77 -5.37
C GLU A 70 9.52 -4.25 -4.55
N GLY A 71 10.70 -4.87 -4.73
CA GLY A 71 11.93 -4.52 -4.02
C GLY A 71 12.22 -5.36 -2.77
N PHE A 72 11.48 -6.46 -2.55
CA PHE A 72 11.73 -7.36 -1.42
C PHE A 72 13.09 -8.05 -1.50
N ALA A 73 13.80 -8.13 -0.37
CA ALA A 73 15.07 -8.85 -0.30
C ALA A 73 14.91 -10.39 -0.38
N ALA A 74 13.78 -10.92 0.09
CA ALA A 74 13.51 -12.35 0.12
C ALA A 74 12.08 -12.71 -0.34
N PRO A 75 11.88 -13.82 -1.08
CA PRO A 75 10.55 -14.23 -1.56
C PRO A 75 9.51 -14.45 -0.46
N GLY A 76 9.92 -14.96 0.71
CA GLY A 76 8.98 -15.19 1.84
C GLY A 76 8.36 -13.89 2.39
N VAL A 77 9.07 -12.77 2.28
CA VAL A 77 8.55 -11.45 2.68
C VAL A 77 7.48 -10.97 1.69
N ALA A 78 7.66 -11.26 0.40
CA ALA A 78 6.69 -10.89 -0.64
C ALA A 78 5.34 -11.60 -0.46
N GLU A 79 5.34 -12.87 -0.03
CA GLU A 79 4.10 -13.63 0.23
C GLU A 79 3.29 -13.02 1.38
N ASN A 80 3.94 -12.73 2.51
CA ASN A 80 3.27 -12.12 3.67
C ASN A 80 2.63 -10.77 3.30
N HIS A 81 3.29 -9.97 2.46
CA HIS A 81 2.72 -8.72 1.98
C HIS A 81 1.56 -8.93 1.01
N ARG A 82 1.59 -9.99 0.19
CA ARG A 82 0.47 -10.34 -0.68
C ARG A 82 -0.78 -10.65 0.15
N ASP A 83 -0.66 -11.48 1.17
CA ASP A 83 -1.79 -11.83 2.04
C ASP A 83 -2.37 -10.59 2.74
N GLY A 84 -1.49 -9.73 3.30
CA GLY A 84 -1.91 -8.48 3.92
C GLY A 84 -2.63 -7.54 2.95
N TRP A 85 -2.13 -7.40 1.72
CA TRP A 85 -2.78 -6.59 0.68
C TRP A 85 -4.12 -7.17 0.25
N MET A 86 -4.24 -8.49 0.12
CA MET A 86 -5.50 -9.15 -0.24
C MET A 86 -6.59 -8.91 0.82
N ASP A 87 -6.26 -8.97 2.12
CA ASP A 87 -7.21 -8.62 3.19
C ASP A 87 -7.63 -7.13 3.09
N CYS A 88 -6.66 -6.23 2.90
CA CYS A 88 -6.94 -4.79 2.77
C CYS A 88 -7.85 -4.47 1.58
N VAL A 89 -7.55 -5.01 0.39
CA VAL A 89 -8.33 -4.78 -0.83
C VAL A 89 -9.70 -5.46 -0.74
N GLY A 90 -9.78 -6.65 -0.14
CA GLY A 90 -11.06 -7.32 0.11
C GLY A 90 -12.00 -6.49 1.00
N ARG A 91 -11.46 -5.89 2.07
CA ARG A 91 -12.22 -4.96 2.93
C ARG A 91 -12.62 -3.69 2.20
N LEU A 92 -11.73 -3.13 1.38
CA LEU A 92 -12.02 -1.96 0.55
C LEU A 92 -13.19 -2.24 -0.41
N ALA A 93 -13.17 -3.39 -1.08
CA ALA A 93 -14.24 -3.80 -1.98
C ALA A 93 -15.59 -3.95 -1.26
N ALA A 94 -15.59 -4.42 0.00
CA ALA A 94 -16.81 -4.51 0.81
C ALA A 94 -17.35 -3.14 1.31
N LEU A 95 -16.49 -2.12 1.36
CA LEU A 95 -16.88 -0.75 1.71
C LEU A 95 -17.33 0.08 0.51
N ALA A 96 -16.92 -0.30 -0.70
CA ALA A 96 -17.39 0.34 -1.92
C ALA A 96 -18.89 0.09 -2.06
N PRO A 97 -19.74 1.13 -2.08
CA PRO A 97 -21.15 0.92 -2.41
C PRO A 97 -21.23 0.29 -3.80
N ALA A 98 -22.15 -0.66 -3.98
CA ALA A 98 -22.59 -1.02 -5.31
C ALA A 98 -23.12 0.28 -5.95
N LEU A 99 -22.37 0.81 -6.92
CA LEU A 99 -22.76 2.00 -7.68
C LEU A 99 -23.95 1.68 -8.58
#